data_AF-A0A920FUF0-F1
#
_entry.id   AF-A0A920FUF0-F1
#
_cell.length_a   1.000
_cell.length_b   1.000
_cell.length_c   1.000
_cell.angle_alpha   90.00
_cell.angle_beta   90.00
_cell.angle_gamma   90.00
#
_symmetry.space_group_name_H-M   'P 1'
#
loop_
_entity.id
_entity.type
_entity.pdbx_description
1 polymer ?
#
loop_
_entity_poly.entity_id
_entity_poly.type
_entity_poly.pdbx_seq_one_letter_code
_entity_poly.pdbx_strand_id
1 'polypeptide(L)' 'MAYNLSDEPDDYSRKSESCNTLLKKNGNLQSFSTDGLGFLKDLSNNKIDLENISILILGAGGSASR' A
#
# COMPACT_ATOMS: atom_id res chain seq x y z
N MET A 1 3.54 11.45 10.29
CA MET A 1 2.75 10.85 9.20
C MET A 1 1.72 9.91 9.80
N ALA A 2 0.60 9.63 9.14
CA ALA A 2 -0.46 8.77 9.67
C ALA A 2 0.06 7.39 10.14
N TYR A 3 1.06 6.85 9.45
CA TYR A 3 1.75 5.60 9.81
C TYR A 3 2.33 5.63 11.23
N ASN A 4 2.91 6.76 11.65
CA ASN A 4 3.50 6.91 12.99
C ASN A 4 2.47 6.99 14.12
N LEU A 5 1.18 7.08 13.79
CA LEU A 5 0.07 7.05 14.74
C LEU A 5 -0.51 5.64 14.90
N SER A 6 -0.04 4.68 14.10
CA SER A 6 -0.51 3.29 14.10
C SER A 6 0.13 2.50 15.23
N ASP A 7 -0.69 1.78 15.98
CA ASP A 7 -0.23 0.78 16.95
C ASP A 7 0.09 -0.55 16.25
N GLU A 8 -0.67 -0.87 15.20
CA GLU A 8 -0.64 -2.16 14.53
C GLU A 8 -0.63 -1.98 12.99
N PRO A 9 0.51 -1.66 12.36
CA PRO A 9 0.57 -1.57 10.91
C PRO A 9 0.45 -2.94 10.23
N ASP A 10 -0.32 -3.03 9.14
CA ASP A 10 -0.33 -4.21 8.27
C ASP A 10 1.00 -4.37 7.52
N ASP A 11 1.17 -5.49 6.83
CA ASP A 11 2.44 -5.81 6.16
C ASP A 11 2.78 -4.84 5.03
N TYR A 12 1.78 -4.32 4.31
CA TYR A 12 2.00 -3.35 3.23
C TYR A 12 2.44 -1.99 3.76
N SER A 13 1.77 -1.49 4.80
CA SER A 13 2.17 -0.26 5.48
C SER A 13 3.53 -0.38 6.17
N ARG A 14 3.85 -1.55 6.73
CA ARG A 14 5.16 -1.81 7.34
C ARG A 14 6.29 -1.78 6.32
N LYS A 15 6.11 -2.41 5.16
CA LYS A 15 7.13 -2.42 4.09
C LYS A 15 7.35 -1.04 3.47
N SER A 16 6.25 -0.34 3.19
CA SER A 16 6.30 0.99 2.57
C SER A 16 6.64 2.13 3.54
N GLU A 17 6.61 1.86 4.85
CA GLU A 17 6.68 2.86 5.94
C GLU A 17 5.68 4.02 5.76
N SER A 18 4.52 3.71 5.18
CA SER A 18 3.52 4.67 4.75
C SER A 18 2.11 4.09 4.88
N CYS A 19 1.11 4.95 5.09
CA CYS A 19 -0.29 4.55 5.06
C CYS A 19 -1.18 5.71 4.61
N ASN A 20 -2.27 5.36 3.93
CA ASN A 20 -3.33 6.30 3.53
C ASN A 20 -4.66 6.04 4.27
N THR A 21 -4.75 4.94 5.04
CA THR A 21 -5.96 4.51 5.74
C THR A 21 -5.65 4.12 7.19
N LEU A 22 -6.42 4.64 8.15
CA LEU A 22 -6.38 4.25 9.57
C LEU A 22 -7.75 3.71 10.01
N LEU A 23 -7.75 2.56 10.68
CA LEU A 23 -8.93 1.95 11.28
C LEU A 23 -8.79 1.92 12.79
N LYS A 24 -9.77 2.49 13.50
CA LYS A 24 -9.85 2.37 14.95
C LYS A 24 -10.67 1.14 15.32
N LYS A 25 -10.05 0.17 16.01
CA LYS A 25 -10.72 -1.05 16.47
C LYS A 25 -10.25 -1.40 17.88
N ASN A 26 -11.19 -1.65 18.79
CA ASN A 26 -10.90 -2.03 20.17
C ASN A 26 -9.94 -1.08 20.92
N GLY A 27 -9.93 0.20 20.56
CA GLY A 27 -9.04 1.20 21.16
C GLY A 27 -7.71 1.38 20.44
N ASN A 28 -7.30 0.43 19.60
CA ASN A 28 -6.05 0.49 18.82
C ASN A 28 -6.30 1.12 17.44
N LEU A 29 -5.26 1.73 16.89
CA LEU A 29 -5.19 2.21 15.51
C LEU A 29 -4.39 1.22 14.66
N GLN A 30 -5.06 0.68 13.64
CA GLN A 30 -4.45 -0.16 12.62
C GLN A 30 -4.28 0.66 11.33
N SER A 31 -3.12 0.56 10.68
CA SER A 31 -2.85 1.27 9.43
C SER A 31 -2.78 0.34 8.23
N PHE A 32 -3.29 0.84 7.10
CA PHE A 32 -3.27 0.17 5.82
C PHE A 32 -2.81 1.12 4.71
N SER A 33 -2.18 0.55 3.68
CA SER A 33 -1.90 1.22 2.41
C SER A 33 -2.73 0.57 1.31
N THR A 34 -3.74 1.27 0.82
CA THR A 34 -4.67 0.74 -0.19
C THR A 34 -4.29 1.10 -1.63
N ASP A 35 -3.41 2.08 -1.83
CA ASP A 35 -3.04 2.56 -3.17
C ASP A 35 -2.39 1.45 -4.03
N GLY A 36 -1.43 0.71 -3.46
CA GLY A 36 -0.75 -0.38 -4.18
C GLY A 36 -1.70 -1.52 -4.54
N LEU A 37 -2.59 -1.91 -3.61
CA LEU A 37 -3.62 -2.91 -3.86
C LEU A 37 -4.65 -2.44 -4.91
N GLY A 38 -5.04 -1.16 -4.85
CA GLY A 38 -5.91 -0.53 -5.84
C GLY A 38 -5.30 -0.58 -7.24
N PHE A 39 -4.03 -0.21 -7.36
CA PHE A 39 -3.31 -0.27 -8.64
C PHE A 39 -3.25 -1.70 -9.22
N LEU A 40 -2.89 -2.70 -8.41
CA LEU A 40 -2.88 -4.10 -8.86
C LEU A 40 -4.28 -4.58 -9.29
N LYS A 41 -5.32 -4.16 -8.57
CA LYS A 41 -6.70 -4.48 -8.90
C LYS A 41 -7.14 -3.84 -10.21
N ASP A 42 -6.75 -2.59 -10.45
CA ASP A 42 -7.05 -1.89 -11.69
C ASP A 42 -6.37 -2.54 -12.89
N LEU A 43 -5.11 -2.97 -12.77
CA LEU A 43 -4.41 -3.73 -13.81
C LEU A 43 -5.14 -5.05 -14.12
N SER A 44 -5.52 -5.79 -13.09
CA SER A 44 -6.30 -7.03 -13.24
C SER A 44 -7.66 -6.79 -13.89
N ASN A 45 -8.39 -5.74 -13.49
CA ASN A 45 -9.68 -5.37 -14.09
C ASN A 45 -9.55 -5.02 -15.58
N ASN A 46 -8.40 -4.47 -15.98
CA ASN A 46 -8.08 -4.16 -17.38
C ASN A 46 -7.45 -5.35 -18.12
N LYS A 47 -7.42 -6.55 -17.52
CA LYS A 47 -6.86 -7.79 -18.09
C LYS A 47 -5.38 -7.65 -18.46
N ILE A 48 -4.63 -6.86 -17.69
CA ILE A 48 -3.19 -6.72 -17.84
C ILE A 48 -2.54 -7.77 -16.94
N ASP A 49 -1.88 -8.76 -17.56
CA ASP A 49 -1.08 -9.77 -16.87
C ASP A 49 0.31 -9.22 -16.56
N LEU A 50 0.76 -9.44 -15.33
CA LEU A 50 2.07 -8.99 -14.84
C LEU A 50 3.12 -10.10 -14.90
N GLU A 51 2.75 -11.32 -15.28
CA GLU A 51 3.72 -12.39 -15.47
C GLU A 51 4.64 -12.11 -16.67
N ASN A 52 5.96 -12.26 -16.46
CA ASN A 52 6.99 -12.13 -17.49
C ASN A 52 7.04 -10.77 -18.22
N ILE A 53 6.59 -9.68 -17.59
CA ILE A 53 6.75 -8.33 -18.13
C ILE A 53 7.80 -7.52 -17.38
N SER A 54 8.44 -6.59 -18.07
CA SER A 54 9.31 -5.58 -17.46
C SER A 54 8.49 -4.32 -17.17
N ILE A 55 8.47 -3.89 -15.90
CA ILE A 55 7.72 -2.72 -15.46
C ILE A 55 8.70 -1.59 -15.13
N LEU A 56 8.50 -0.42 -15.74
CA LEU A 56 9.19 0.81 -15.36
C LEU A 56 8.32 1.59 -14.38
N ILE A 57 8.73 1.63 -13.11
CA ILE A 57 8.09 2.47 -12.10
C ILE A 57 8.84 3.81 -12.04
N LEU A 58 8.13 4.91 -12.27
CA LEU A 58 8.70 6.26 -12.21
C LEU A 58 8.29 6.94 -10.91
N GLY A 59 9.24 7.07 -9.99
CA GLY A 59 9.05 7.69 -8.67
C GLY A 59 9.50 6.78 -7.52
N ALA A 60 9.84 7.37 -6.38
CA ALA A 60 10.31 6.67 -5.17
C ALA A 60 9.65 7.22 -3.88
N GLY A 61 8.44 7.78 -4.02
CA GLY A 61 7.64 8.24 -2.89
C GLY A 61 6.91 7.09 -2.17
N GLY A 62 6.05 7.41 -1.20
CA GLY A 62 5.39 6.40 -0.34
C GLY A 62 4.46 5.39 -1.04
N SER A 63 4.16 5.57 -2.33
CA SER A 63 3.41 4.60 -3.15
C SER A 63 4.32 3.70 -4.00
N ALA A 64 5.62 4.00 -4.07
CA ALA A 64 6.64 3.31 -4.86
C ALA A 64 7.85 2.88 -4.00
N SER A 65 7.74 2.96 -2.67
CA SER A 65 8.82 2.62 -1.74
C SER A 65 9.07 1.11 -1.67
N ARG A 66 10.27 0.76 -1.16
CA ARG A 66 11.00 -0.51 -1.29
C ARG A 66 10.28 -1.78 -0.85
#